data_AF-A0A7L2MTE3-F1
#
_entry.id   AF-A0A7L2MTE3-F1
#
_cell.length_a   1.000
_cell.length_b   1.000
_cell.length_c   1.000
_cell.angle_alpha   90.00
_cell.angle_beta   90.00
_cell.angle_gamma   90.00
#
_symmetry.space_group_name_H-M   'P 1'
#
loop_
_entity.id
_entity.type
_entity.pdbx_description
1 polymer ?
#
loop_
_entity_poly.entity_id
_entity_poly.type
_entity_poly.pdbx_seq_one_letter_code
_entity_poly.pdbx_strand_id
1 'polypeptide(L)'
;GTCPRLPTTEFADVTAETYPPQTKLYYECDPGYDRKASAYLGIQCESEKQGAVWKYKPFKCFDEKNLLSTAPTMELELTQKPERKPRSPAPQKQEDFSESKQKDFCGPPKTVPHASIRLPQQHYVGQVLHFKCQAGYDKRPPTFGSRMCKEVNGKIIWTPLDMRCTNDS
;
A
#
# COMPACT_ATOMS: atom_id res chain seq x y z
N GLY A 1 -15.82 -0.56 14.40
CA GLY A 1 -16.76 -1.35 13.58
C GLY A 1 -16.20 -1.60 12.19
N THR A 2 -16.72 -2.59 11.48
CA THR A 2 -16.35 -2.92 10.10
C THR A 2 -17.14 -2.08 9.11
N CYS A 3 -16.48 -1.56 8.07
CA CYS A 3 -17.11 -0.80 7.01
C CYS A 3 -17.81 -1.72 5.99
N PRO A 4 -18.89 -1.25 5.35
CA PRO A 4 -19.44 -1.95 4.19
C PRO A 4 -18.38 -2.04 3.07
N ARG A 5 -18.56 -3.00 2.16
CA ARG A 5 -17.70 -3.15 0.98
C ARG A 5 -17.57 -1.80 0.26
N LEU A 6 -16.34 -1.44 -0.08
CA LEU A 6 -16.06 -0.19 -0.78
C LEU A 6 -16.76 -0.21 -2.15
N PRO A 7 -17.61 0.80 -2.47
CA PRO A 7 -18.20 0.89 -3.80
C PRO A 7 -17.12 1.10 -4.85
N THR A 8 -17.17 0.30 -5.92
CA THR A 8 -16.24 0.38 -7.06
C THR A 8 -16.20 1.80 -7.62
N THR A 9 -14.98 2.31 -7.87
CA THR A 9 -14.74 3.55 -8.60
C THR A 9 -13.88 3.18 -9.79
N GLU A 10 -14.44 3.27 -11.00
CA GLU A 10 -13.75 2.82 -12.20
C GLU A 10 -12.58 3.73 -12.54
N PHE A 11 -11.49 3.14 -13.05
CA PHE A 11 -10.29 3.85 -13.51
C PHE A 11 -9.66 4.78 -12.46
N ALA A 12 -9.79 4.43 -11.17
CA ALA A 12 -9.20 5.16 -10.07
C ALA A 12 -8.29 4.25 -9.24
N ASP A 13 -7.10 4.73 -8.92
CA ASP A 13 -6.22 4.13 -7.94
C ASP A 13 -6.68 4.53 -6.54
N VAL A 14 -6.63 3.60 -5.60
CA VAL A 14 -7.08 3.79 -4.21
C VAL A 14 -5.93 3.57 -3.26
N THR A 15 -5.67 4.56 -2.40
CA THR A 15 -4.66 4.49 -1.33
C THR A 15 -5.30 4.83 0.00
N ALA A 16 -4.72 4.39 1.11
CA ALA A 16 -5.14 4.83 2.45
C ALA A 16 -4.00 5.55 3.14
N GLU A 17 -4.30 6.64 3.84
CA GLU A 17 -3.29 7.39 4.61
C GLU A 17 -2.97 6.72 5.94
N THR A 18 -3.98 6.14 6.58
CA THR A 18 -3.89 5.55 7.91
C THR A 18 -4.59 4.21 7.96
N TYR A 19 -4.05 3.32 8.77
CA TYR A 19 -4.53 1.95 8.92
C TYR A 19 -4.69 1.66 10.41
N PRO A 20 -5.89 1.29 10.87
CA PRO A 20 -6.09 1.00 12.28
C PRO A 20 -5.33 -0.26 12.69
N PRO A 21 -5.04 -0.42 13.99
CA PRO A 21 -4.47 -1.64 14.53
C PRO A 21 -5.27 -2.86 14.11
N GLN A 22 -4.59 -3.99 13.94
CA GLN A 22 -5.10 -5.26 13.42
C GLN A 22 -5.39 -5.28 11.90
N THR A 23 -5.20 -4.16 11.19
CA THR A 23 -5.29 -4.18 9.72
C THR A 23 -4.22 -5.10 9.13
N LYS A 24 -4.63 -5.99 8.23
CA LYS A 24 -3.73 -6.89 7.49
C LYS A 24 -3.73 -6.52 6.01
N LEU A 25 -2.54 -6.35 5.46
CA LEU A 25 -2.32 -6.11 4.03
C LEU A 25 -1.43 -7.20 3.46
N TYR A 26 -1.50 -7.40 2.14
CA TYR A 26 -0.72 -8.42 1.45
C TYR A 26 -0.05 -7.80 0.23
N TYR A 27 1.26 -8.01 0.11
CA TYR A 27 1.96 -7.69 -1.13
C TYR A 27 1.65 -8.74 -2.20
N GLU A 28 1.73 -8.32 -3.45
CA GLU A 28 1.70 -9.15 -4.64
C GLU A 28 2.85 -8.71 -5.55
N CYS A 29 3.57 -9.68 -6.12
CA CYS A 29 4.62 -9.36 -7.08
C CYS A 29 4.01 -8.92 -8.40
N ASP A 30 4.65 -7.95 -9.05
CA ASP A 30 4.26 -7.47 -10.36
C ASP A 30 4.48 -8.57 -11.42
N PRO A 31 3.74 -8.56 -12.55
CA PRO A 31 3.91 -9.55 -13.60
C PRO A 31 5.36 -9.73 -14.07
N GLY A 32 5.83 -10.98 -14.16
CA GLY A 32 7.22 -11.33 -14.51
C GLY A 32 8.17 -11.40 -13.31
N TYR A 33 7.67 -11.13 -12.11
CA TYR A 33 8.40 -11.31 -10.86
C TYR A 33 7.66 -12.28 -9.94
N ASP A 34 8.43 -13.11 -9.24
CA ASP A 34 7.90 -14.06 -8.27
C ASP A 34 8.79 -14.11 -7.02
N ARG A 35 8.33 -14.82 -6.01
CA ARG A 35 8.95 -14.93 -4.70
C ARG A 35 9.33 -16.36 -4.41
N LYS A 36 10.15 -16.53 -3.36
CA LYS A 36 10.33 -17.87 -2.78
C LYS A 36 8.99 -18.37 -2.22
N ALA A 37 8.68 -19.65 -2.43
CA ALA A 37 7.41 -20.26 -2.01
C ALA A 37 7.11 -20.07 -0.51
N SER A 38 8.14 -20.09 0.34
CA SER A 38 8.03 -19.92 1.80
C SER A 38 7.95 -18.46 2.27
N ALA A 39 8.10 -17.47 1.39
CA ALA A 39 8.07 -16.07 1.78
C ALA A 39 6.65 -15.61 2.14
N TYR A 40 6.49 -15.01 3.31
CA TYR A 40 5.20 -14.48 3.77
C TYR A 40 4.95 -13.08 3.20
N LEU A 41 3.77 -12.90 2.60
CA LEU A 41 3.35 -11.66 1.92
C LEU A 41 2.62 -10.68 2.81
N GLY A 42 2.18 -11.13 4.00
CA GLY A 42 1.34 -10.33 4.87
C GLY A 42 2.14 -9.35 5.71
N ILE A 43 1.53 -8.21 5.98
CA ILE A 43 1.93 -7.27 7.03
C ILE A 43 0.73 -6.98 7.91
N GLN A 44 0.98 -6.71 9.18
CA GLN A 44 -0.06 -6.38 10.14
C GLN A 44 0.29 -5.09 10.89
N CYS A 45 -0.69 -4.21 11.03
CA CYS A 45 -0.59 -3.04 11.86
C CYS A 45 -0.79 -3.44 13.32
N GLU A 46 0.20 -3.22 14.17
CA GLU A 46 0.14 -3.58 15.60
C GLU A 46 0.26 -2.32 16.46
N SER A 47 -0.51 -2.26 17.54
CA SER A 47 -0.36 -1.20 18.54
C SER A 47 0.82 -1.51 19.45
N GLU A 48 1.79 -0.60 19.52
CA GLU A 48 2.90 -0.65 20.48
C GLU A 48 2.84 0.53 21.46
N LYS A 49 3.67 0.49 22.52
CA LYS A 49 3.70 1.52 23.58
C LYS A 49 3.96 2.94 23.05
N GLN A 50 4.65 3.05 21.92
CA GLN A 50 5.04 4.34 21.31
C GLN A 50 4.17 4.72 20.11
N GLY A 51 3.23 3.85 19.71
CA GLY A 51 2.32 4.06 18.60
C GLY A 51 2.10 2.80 17.77
N ALA A 52 1.31 2.90 16.71
CA ALA A 52 1.04 1.79 15.82
C ALA A 52 2.13 1.61 14.75
N VAL A 53 2.60 0.37 14.56
CA VAL A 53 3.72 0.03 13.67
C VAL A 53 3.38 -1.16 12.79
N TRP A 54 3.82 -1.13 11.53
CA TRP A 54 3.74 -2.28 10.63
C TRP A 54 4.77 -3.34 11.01
N LYS A 55 4.31 -4.58 11.25
CA LYS A 55 5.18 -5.74 11.35
C LYS A 55 5.48 -6.32 9.97
N TYR A 56 6.76 -6.30 9.62
CA TYR A 56 7.27 -6.86 8.36
C TYR A 56 7.95 -8.21 8.59
N LYS A 57 7.77 -9.13 7.64
CA LYS A 57 8.66 -10.27 7.46
C LYS A 57 9.57 -10.04 6.25
N PRO A 58 10.77 -10.65 6.19
CA PRO A 58 11.63 -10.57 5.02
C PRO A 58 10.91 -11.10 3.77
N PHE A 59 10.76 -10.24 2.78
CA PHE A 59 10.10 -10.54 1.51
C PHE A 59 10.74 -9.72 0.39
N LYS A 60 10.89 -10.35 -0.78
CA LYS A 60 11.40 -9.75 -2.02
C LYS A 60 10.77 -10.48 -3.21
N CYS A 61 10.50 -9.73 -4.26
CA CYS A 61 10.19 -10.27 -5.58
C CYS A 61 11.48 -10.33 -6.41
N PHE A 62 11.64 -11.41 -7.16
CA PHE A 62 12.77 -11.71 -8.03
C PHE A 62 12.24 -11.94 -9.44
N ASP A 63 13.02 -11.61 -10.45
CA ASP A 63 12.71 -12.01 -11.83
C ASP A 63 12.57 -13.54 -11.88
N GLU A 64 11.51 -14.04 -12.50
CA GLU A 64 11.22 -15.48 -12.62
C GLU A 64 12.43 -16.27 -13.17
N LYS A 65 13.24 -15.64 -14.05
CA LYS A 65 14.45 -16.25 -14.62
C LYS A 65 15.53 -16.50 -13.58
N ASN A 66 15.60 -15.66 -12.54
CA ASN A 66 16.55 -15.83 -11.43
C ASN A 66 16.12 -16.93 -10.45
N LEU A 67 14.82 -17.25 -10.38
CA LEU A 67 14.33 -18.35 -9.52
C LEU A 67 14.62 -19.73 -10.11
N LEU A 68 14.63 -19.84 -11.44
CA LEU A 68 14.99 -21.07 -12.16
C LEU A 68 16.49 -21.40 -12.10
N SER A 69 17.35 -20.43 -11.79
CA SER A 69 18.80 -20.62 -11.75
C SER A 69 19.33 -21.15 -10.39
N THR A 70 18.44 -21.51 -9.45
CA THR A 70 18.83 -21.92 -8.08
C THR A 70 18.45 -23.38 -7.75
N ALA A 71 18.74 -24.33 -8.65
CA ALA A 71 18.90 -25.73 -8.27
C ALA A 71 20.28 -25.93 -7.60
N PRO A 72 20.45 -26.84 -6.63
CA PRO A 72 21.64 -26.85 -5.78
C PRO A 72 22.84 -27.47 -6.52
N THR A 73 23.84 -26.63 -6.82
CA THR A 73 25.21 -27.09 -7.07
C THR A 73 26.08 -26.57 -5.92
N MET A 74 26.83 -27.49 -5.30
CA MET A 74 27.72 -27.22 -4.18
C MET A 74 28.86 -26.26 -4.57
N GLU A 75 29.05 -25.24 -3.72
CA GLU A 75 30.27 -24.46 -3.38
C GLU A 75 31.26 -23.88 -4.43
N LEU A 76 31.91 -22.79 -3.96
CA LEU A 76 33.14 -22.09 -4.44
C LEU A 76 32.94 -21.05 -5.57
N GLU A 77 33.30 -19.76 -5.48
CA GLU A 77 34.20 -19.00 -4.60
C GLU A 77 33.84 -17.49 -4.51
N LEU A 78 34.36 -16.85 -3.46
CA LEU A 78 34.55 -15.41 -3.30
C LEU A 78 35.23 -14.77 -4.53
N THR A 79 34.66 -13.69 -5.07
CA THR A 79 35.24 -12.32 -5.02
C THR A 79 34.40 -11.35 -5.86
N GLN A 80 34.05 -10.18 -5.30
CA GLN A 80 34.37 -8.84 -5.86
C GLN A 80 33.67 -7.70 -5.06
N LYS A 81 34.45 -6.63 -4.87
CA LYS A 81 34.25 -5.41 -4.07
C LYS A 81 33.16 -4.47 -4.66
N PRO A 82 32.68 -3.45 -3.92
CA PRO A 82 31.52 -2.64 -4.26
C PRO A 82 31.89 -1.34 -5.02
N GLU A 83 31.00 -0.90 -5.92
CA GLU A 83 30.96 0.49 -6.37
C GLU A 83 29.64 1.18 -5.97
N ARG A 84 29.78 2.34 -5.34
CA ARG A 84 28.72 3.25 -4.89
C ARG A 84 28.18 4.08 -6.06
N LYS A 85 26.86 4.33 -6.05
CA LYS A 85 26.25 5.68 -6.02
C LYS A 85 24.72 5.59 -5.93
N PRO A 86 24.06 6.16 -4.91
CA PRO A 86 22.67 6.57 -5.03
C PRO A 86 22.59 8.04 -5.44
N ARG A 87 21.96 8.34 -6.58
CA ARG A 87 21.42 9.68 -6.85
C ARG A 87 20.10 9.80 -6.11
N SER A 88 20.03 10.73 -5.16
CA SER A 88 18.80 11.13 -4.47
C SER A 88 17.84 11.84 -5.42
N PRO A 89 16.52 11.69 -5.22
CA PRO A 89 15.57 12.77 -5.41
C PRO A 89 15.22 13.45 -4.08
N ALA A 90 14.95 14.75 -4.16
CA ALA A 90 14.72 15.70 -3.07
C ALA A 90 13.46 15.40 -2.22
N PRO A 91 13.38 15.93 -0.98
CA PRO A 91 12.26 15.69 -0.07
C PRO A 91 11.05 16.57 -0.43
N GLN A 92 9.91 15.95 -0.71
CA GLN A 92 8.63 16.66 -0.75
C GLN A 92 8.11 16.81 0.69
N LYS A 93 8.07 18.07 1.10
CA LYS A 93 7.50 18.67 2.32
C LYS A 93 6.17 18.00 2.70
N GLN A 94 6.14 17.23 3.79
CA GLN A 94 4.90 16.80 4.44
C GLN A 94 4.26 18.02 5.11
N GLU A 95 3.03 18.34 4.71
CA GLU A 95 2.19 19.28 5.43
C GLU A 95 1.73 18.65 6.74
N ASP A 96 1.82 19.46 7.79
CA ASP A 96 1.65 19.13 9.20
C ASP A 96 0.17 18.85 9.52
N PHE A 97 -0.28 17.63 9.24
CA PHE A 97 -1.57 17.11 9.69
C PHE A 97 -1.41 16.41 11.04
N SER A 98 -1.39 17.21 12.12
CA SER A 98 -1.73 16.84 13.49
C SER A 98 -1.14 15.50 13.99
N GLU A 99 0.12 15.59 14.44
CA GLU A 99 0.97 14.54 15.04
C GLU A 99 0.29 13.70 16.16
N SER A 100 -0.83 14.17 16.72
CA SER A 100 -1.50 13.54 17.86
C SER A 100 -2.47 12.40 17.49
N LYS A 101 -3.05 12.39 16.28
CA LYS A 101 -3.95 11.29 15.84
C LYS A 101 -3.25 10.17 15.08
N GLN A 102 -2.07 10.44 14.51
CA GLN A 102 -1.28 9.42 13.81
C GLN A 102 -0.70 8.37 14.74
N LYS A 103 -0.59 8.64 16.05
CA LYS A 103 0.06 7.73 17.00
C LYS A 103 -0.67 6.38 17.13
N ASP A 104 -1.98 6.35 16.89
CA ASP A 104 -2.79 5.14 17.05
C ASP A 104 -3.00 4.35 15.75
N PHE A 105 -2.51 4.85 14.61
CA PHE A 105 -2.70 4.24 13.30
C PHE A 105 -1.37 4.03 12.59
N CYS A 106 -1.22 2.93 11.85
CA CYS A 106 -0.08 2.80 10.96
C CYS A 106 -0.25 3.73 9.76
N GLY A 107 0.82 4.39 9.33
CA GLY A 107 0.84 5.15 8.07
C GLY A 107 0.89 4.22 6.84
N PRO A 108 1.17 4.77 5.64
CA PRO A 108 1.36 3.96 4.45
C PRO A 108 2.50 2.96 4.64
N PRO A 109 2.30 1.67 4.33
CA PRO A 109 3.36 0.68 4.41
C PRO A 109 4.47 0.97 3.40
N LYS A 110 5.70 0.58 3.71
CA LYS A 110 6.86 0.77 2.82
C LYS A 110 6.65 0.13 1.45
N THR A 111 7.22 0.73 0.41
CA THR A 111 7.23 0.13 -0.93
C THR A 111 8.21 -1.03 -0.99
N VAL A 112 7.88 -2.03 -1.81
CA VAL A 112 8.75 -3.17 -2.11
C VAL A 112 8.98 -3.19 -3.63
N PRO A 113 10.23 -3.28 -4.11
CA PRO A 113 10.49 -3.32 -5.55
C PRO A 113 9.75 -4.49 -6.23
N HIS A 114 9.14 -4.19 -7.37
CA HIS A 114 8.36 -5.14 -8.17
C HIS A 114 7.20 -5.78 -7.39
N ALA A 115 6.61 -5.03 -6.47
CA ALA A 115 5.45 -5.48 -5.73
C ALA A 115 4.50 -4.32 -5.45
N SER A 116 3.21 -4.64 -5.47
CA SER A 116 2.11 -3.76 -5.10
C SER A 116 1.33 -4.36 -3.93
N ILE A 117 0.54 -3.54 -3.25
CA ILE A 117 -0.33 -4.01 -2.17
C ILE A 117 -1.69 -4.35 -2.76
N ARG A 118 -2.15 -5.56 -2.46
CA ARG A 118 -3.54 -5.95 -2.70
C ARG A 118 -4.44 -5.13 -1.80
N LEU A 119 -5.37 -4.40 -2.42
CA LEU A 119 -6.40 -3.65 -1.71
C LEU A 119 -7.15 -4.57 -0.74
N PRO A 120 -7.24 -4.22 0.56
CA PRO A 120 -7.93 -5.04 1.52
C PRO A 120 -9.42 -5.08 1.19
N GLN A 121 -10.03 -6.26 1.30
CA GLN A 121 -11.49 -6.39 1.10
C GLN A 121 -12.27 -5.76 2.26
N GLN A 122 -11.67 -5.69 3.45
CA GLN A 122 -12.29 -5.20 4.67
C GLN A 122 -11.61 -3.91 5.15
N HIS A 123 -12.44 -2.94 5.52
CA HIS A 123 -12.03 -1.63 6.02
C HIS A 123 -12.68 -1.37 7.36
N TYR A 124 -12.16 -0.41 8.13
CA TYR A 124 -12.62 -0.12 9.49
C TYR A 124 -12.98 1.34 9.69
N VAL A 125 -13.89 1.60 10.64
CA VAL A 125 -14.31 2.96 11.01
C VAL A 125 -13.08 3.80 11.37
N GLY A 126 -13.03 5.03 10.86
CA GLY A 126 -11.92 5.96 11.01
C GLY A 126 -10.93 5.95 9.85
N GLN A 127 -10.97 4.94 8.96
CA GLN A 127 -10.08 4.85 7.81
C GLN A 127 -10.47 5.84 6.71
N VAL A 128 -9.48 6.55 6.18
CA VAL A 128 -9.61 7.47 5.04
C VAL A 128 -8.93 6.86 3.82
N LEU A 129 -9.67 6.74 2.73
CA LEU A 129 -9.21 6.28 1.44
C LEU A 129 -9.15 7.46 0.47
N HIS A 130 -8.01 7.62 -0.19
CA HIS A 130 -7.80 8.57 -1.26
C HIS A 130 -7.92 7.89 -2.61
N PHE A 131 -8.56 8.58 -3.53
CA PHE A 131 -8.83 8.14 -4.88
C PHE A 131 -8.13 9.11 -5.82
N LYS A 132 -7.49 8.56 -6.84
CA LYS A 132 -6.87 9.34 -7.92
C LYS A 132 -7.19 8.69 -9.24
N CYS A 133 -7.65 9.46 -10.22
CA CYS A 133 -7.86 8.93 -11.56
C CYS A 133 -6.55 8.43 -12.17
N GLN A 134 -6.64 7.29 -12.83
CA GLN A 134 -5.55 6.74 -13.62
C GLN A 134 -5.26 7.65 -14.81
N ALA A 135 -4.01 7.64 -15.26
CA ALA A 135 -3.59 8.45 -16.40
C ALA A 135 -4.44 8.12 -17.64
N GLY A 136 -5.00 9.15 -18.28
CA GLY A 136 -5.88 9.00 -19.44
C GLY A 136 -7.37 8.99 -19.10
N TYR A 137 -7.74 8.84 -17.83
CA TYR A 137 -9.10 8.93 -17.31
C TYR A 137 -9.32 10.17 -16.40
N ASP A 138 -8.33 11.06 -16.36
CA ASP A 138 -8.27 12.28 -15.57
C ASP A 138 -8.70 13.53 -16.37
N LYS A 139 -9.53 13.34 -17.41
CA LYS A 139 -9.92 14.42 -18.34
C LYS A 139 -10.85 15.46 -17.73
N ARG A 140 -11.62 15.10 -16.69
CA ARG A 140 -12.57 16.00 -16.03
C ARG A 140 -12.26 16.12 -14.55
N PRO A 141 -12.10 17.34 -14.02
CA PRO A 141 -11.99 17.53 -12.58
C PRO A 141 -13.35 17.29 -11.89
N PRO A 142 -13.33 16.88 -10.61
CA PRO A 142 -12.14 16.61 -9.82
C PRO A 142 -11.54 15.22 -10.13
N THR A 143 -10.21 15.19 -10.25
CA THR A 143 -9.43 13.98 -10.60
C THR A 143 -8.92 13.24 -9.35
N PHE A 144 -9.18 13.80 -8.17
CA PHE A 144 -8.83 13.24 -6.88
C PHE A 144 -10.00 13.44 -5.91
N GLY A 145 -10.07 12.60 -4.89
CA GLY A 145 -11.11 12.66 -3.87
C GLY A 145 -10.84 11.69 -2.74
N SER A 146 -11.68 11.72 -1.71
CA SER A 146 -11.51 10.82 -0.57
C SER A 146 -12.83 10.25 -0.08
N ARG A 147 -12.78 9.07 0.54
CA ARG A 147 -13.87 8.51 1.33
C ARG A 147 -13.37 8.22 2.73
N MET A 148 -14.13 8.66 3.73
CA MET A 148 -13.93 8.26 5.12
C MET A 148 -15.02 7.26 5.50
N CYS A 149 -14.61 6.17 6.14
CA CYS A 149 -15.57 5.29 6.80
C CYS A 149 -15.87 5.83 8.20
N LYS A 150 -17.14 6.17 8.45
CA LYS A 150 -17.56 6.75 9.73
C LYS A 150 -18.90 6.20 10.18
N GLU A 151 -19.13 6.27 11.49
CA GLU A 151 -20.42 5.95 12.09
C GLU A 151 -21.26 7.22 12.19
N VAL A 152 -22.49 7.17 11.66
CA VAL A 152 -23.47 8.27 11.71
C VAL A 152 -24.78 7.69 12.20
N ASN A 153 -25.31 8.19 13.32
CA ASN A 153 -26.56 7.73 13.93
C ASN A 153 -26.61 6.21 14.11
N GLY A 154 -25.50 5.60 14.57
CA GLY A 154 -25.39 4.15 14.78
C GLY A 154 -25.21 3.32 13.50
N LYS A 155 -25.13 3.94 12.31
CA LYS A 155 -24.90 3.26 11.03
C LYS A 155 -23.49 3.57 10.50
N ILE A 156 -22.74 2.53 10.16
CA ILE A 156 -21.41 2.66 9.54
C ILE A 156 -21.57 2.86 8.02
N ILE A 157 -21.10 3.99 7.51
CA ILE A 157 -21.19 4.36 6.09
C ILE A 157 -19.88 4.92 5.55
N TRP A 158 -19.70 4.82 4.24
CA TRP A 158 -18.70 5.61 3.52
C TRP A 158 -19.25 7.02 3.25
N THR A 159 -18.40 8.04 3.40
CA THR A 159 -18.75 9.38 2.89
C THR A 159 -18.92 9.35 1.37
N PRO A 160 -19.76 10.24 0.80
CA PRO A 160 -19.83 10.42 -0.65
C PRO A 160 -18.44 10.71 -1.24
N LEU A 161 -18.21 10.22 -2.45
CA LEU A 161 -17.02 10.55 -3.24
C LEU A 161 -17.47 11.40 -4.42
N ASP A 162 -17.00 12.63 -4.45
CA ASP A 162 -17.37 13.62 -5.46
C ASP A 162 -16.33 13.67 -6.58
N MET A 163 -15.95 12.51 -7.14
CA MET A 163 -15.09 12.43 -8.32
C MET A 163 -15.53 11.30 -9.24
N ARG A 164 -15.27 11.45 -10.55
CA ARG A 164 -15.54 10.44 -11.57
C ARG A 164 -14.43 10.48 -12.62
N CYS A 165 -13.83 9.33 -12.89
CA CYS A 165 -12.78 9.20 -13.89
C CYS A 165 -13.41 8.89 -15.25
N THR A 166 -13.06 9.68 -16.26
CA THR A 166 -13.61 9.60 -17.63
C THR A 166 -12.49 9.78 -18.64
N ASN A 167 -12.50 8.99 -19.70
CA ASN A 167 -11.61 9.17 -20.85
C ASN A 167 -12.27 9.95 -22.00
N ASP A 168 -13.54 10.34 -21.86
CA ASP A 168 -14.28 11.10 -22.87
C ASP A 168 -13.53 12.41 -23.20
N SER A 169 -13.14 12.50 -24.46
CA SER A 169 -12.47 13.67 -25.06
C SER A 169 -13.42 14.84 -25.22
#